data_AF-A0A1G3Z8M1-F1
#
_entry.id   AF-A0A1G3Z8M1-F1
#
_cell.length_a   1.000
_cell.length_b   1.000
_cell.length_c   1.000
_cell.angle_alpha   90.00
_cell.angle_beta   90.00
_cell.angle_gamma   90.00
#
_symmetry.space_group_name_H-M   'P 1'
#
loop_
_entity.id
_entity.type
_entity.pdbx_description
1 polymer ?
#
loop_
_entity_poly.entity_id
_entity_poly.type
_entity_poly.pdbx_seq_one_letter_code
_entity_poly.pdbx_strand_id
1 'polypeptide(L)'
;MTNCSSKLTWCVVRLGNDTNWWVTEISDEIHWDLDGLSIIDPRQIHHIIDLMSALRDYGLKTDLIDPAFYCFRIDKDIGKGRIRLIRTEESLLESEEKLFALPDILDDDKSPYSDLLDHLIRLRVKMLNDVIGFEKPLTVDEIEEFLREKQQDDYMQGHAYHLFNEMLAVLEYVPEGFESAEDEKGAGAEEEDDLEIEDLPEEDVDEDELGEIDEDMRLYGEDSNNLIDEIEANE
;
A
#
# COMPACT_ATOMS: atom_id res chain seq x y z
N MET A 1 -18.06 -33.37 -0.87
CA MET A 1 -16.97 -32.75 -0.11
C MET A 1 -16.02 -32.18 -1.14
N THR A 2 -16.30 -30.96 -1.57
CA THR A 2 -15.50 -30.28 -2.60
C THR A 2 -14.41 -29.55 -1.83
N ASN A 3 -13.18 -30.06 -1.91
CA ASN A 3 -12.02 -29.29 -1.47
C ASN A 3 -11.84 -28.14 -2.48
N CYS A 4 -12.57 -27.04 -2.28
CA CYS A 4 -12.25 -25.76 -2.91
C CYS A 4 -10.98 -25.22 -2.23
N SER A 5 -9.85 -25.87 -2.51
CA SER A 5 -8.54 -25.29 -2.23
C SER A 5 -8.34 -24.26 -3.32
N SER A 6 -8.67 -23.00 -3.05
CA SER A 6 -8.33 -21.84 -3.86
C SER A 6 -6.81 -21.79 -3.95
N LYS A 7 -6.24 -22.40 -5.00
CA LYS A 7 -4.79 -22.48 -5.19
C LYS A 7 -4.36 -21.25 -5.95
N LEU A 8 -4.45 -20.10 -5.30
CA LEU A 8 -3.68 -18.96 -5.73
C LEU A 8 -2.21 -19.42 -5.80
N THR A 9 -1.61 -19.36 -6.98
CA THR A 9 -0.25 -19.86 -7.23
C THR A 9 0.64 -18.79 -7.81
N TRP A 10 0.07 -17.88 -8.59
CA TRP A 10 0.76 -16.72 -9.14
C TRP A 10 -0.23 -15.58 -9.36
N CYS A 11 0.31 -14.37 -9.36
CA CYS A 11 -0.39 -13.16 -9.77
C CYS A 11 0.56 -12.27 -10.57
N VAL A 12 -0.01 -11.37 -11.36
CA VAL A 12 0.73 -10.30 -12.05
C VAL A 12 0.24 -8.99 -11.48
N VAL A 13 1.19 -8.14 -11.11
CA VAL A 13 0.92 -6.85 -10.48
C VAL A 13 1.48 -5.72 -11.33
N ARG A 14 0.85 -4.55 -11.24
CA ARG A 14 1.33 -3.32 -11.87
C ARG A 14 1.43 -2.21 -10.84
N LEU A 15 2.36 -1.30 -11.05
CA LEU A 15 2.40 -0.04 -10.32
C LEU A 15 1.34 0.91 -10.91
N GLY A 16 0.47 1.43 -10.07
CA GLY A 16 -0.52 2.45 -10.42
C GLY A 16 0.09 3.86 -10.44
N ASN A 17 -0.70 4.83 -10.92
CA ASN A 17 -0.30 6.25 -10.91
C ASN A 17 -0.26 6.83 -9.49
N ASP A 18 -0.94 6.17 -8.56
CA ASP A 18 -1.02 6.45 -7.14
C ASP A 18 0.14 5.83 -6.34
N THR A 19 1.18 5.36 -7.02
CA THR A 19 2.37 4.69 -6.44
C THR A 19 2.08 3.39 -5.69
N ASN A 20 0.84 2.89 -5.77
CA ASN A 20 0.43 1.63 -5.17
C ASN A 20 0.50 0.46 -6.15
N TRP A 21 0.54 -0.75 -5.61
CA TRP A 21 0.57 -1.97 -6.40
C TRP A 21 -0.82 -2.58 -6.52
N TRP A 22 -1.21 -2.86 -7.76
CA TRP A 22 -2.52 -3.39 -8.11
C TRP A 22 -2.38 -4.71 -8.85
N VAL A 23 -3.22 -5.69 -8.49
CA VAL A 23 -3.25 -6.99 -9.18
C VAL A 23 -3.96 -6.83 -10.52
N THR A 24 -3.33 -7.31 -11.60
CA THR A 24 -3.90 -7.25 -12.96
C THR A 24 -4.35 -8.60 -13.47
N GLU A 25 -3.65 -9.66 -13.10
CA GLU A 25 -3.95 -11.03 -13.52
C GLU A 25 -3.69 -11.96 -12.35
N ILE A 26 -4.52 -12.99 -12.22
CA ILE A 26 -4.43 -13.91 -11.09
C ILE A 26 -4.69 -15.33 -11.56
N SER A 27 -4.09 -16.31 -10.90
CA SER A 27 -4.24 -17.71 -11.31
C SER A 27 -5.65 -18.27 -11.11
N ASP A 28 -6.48 -17.58 -10.32
CA ASP A 28 -7.83 -18.01 -9.90
C ASP A 28 -8.85 -16.88 -10.06
N GLU A 29 -9.15 -16.52 -11.32
CA GLU A 29 -10.10 -15.46 -11.70
C GLU A 29 -11.57 -15.75 -11.31
N ILE A 30 -11.87 -16.96 -10.83
CA ILE A 30 -13.24 -17.37 -10.47
C ILE A 30 -13.59 -16.89 -9.06
N HIS A 31 -12.61 -16.87 -8.17
CA HIS A 31 -12.82 -16.56 -6.75
C HIS A 31 -12.33 -15.16 -6.37
N TRP A 32 -11.48 -14.53 -7.19
CA TRP A 32 -10.93 -13.20 -6.93
C TRP A 32 -11.52 -12.19 -7.90
N ASP A 33 -12.06 -11.10 -7.37
CA ASP A 33 -12.30 -9.90 -8.16
C ASP A 33 -10.97 -9.20 -8.42
N LEU A 34 -10.71 -8.85 -9.68
CA LEU A 34 -9.49 -8.14 -10.08
C LEU A 34 -9.68 -6.63 -10.02
N ASP A 35 -10.93 -6.15 -9.99
CA ASP A 35 -11.23 -4.73 -9.96
C ASP A 35 -11.00 -4.19 -8.54
N GLY A 36 -10.02 -3.29 -8.39
CA GLY A 36 -9.65 -2.73 -7.10
C GLY A 36 -8.86 -3.67 -6.17
N LEU A 37 -8.37 -4.81 -6.65
CA LEU A 37 -7.56 -5.71 -5.82
C LEU A 37 -6.15 -5.14 -5.61
N SER A 38 -5.93 -4.60 -4.42
CA SER A 38 -4.63 -4.07 -3.99
C SER A 38 -3.74 -5.16 -3.41
N ILE A 39 -2.43 -5.02 -3.63
CA ILE A 39 -1.41 -5.87 -3.03
C ILE A 39 -0.41 -4.98 -2.29
N ILE A 40 0.02 -5.45 -1.12
CA ILE A 40 0.88 -4.68 -0.26
C ILE A 40 2.33 -4.99 -0.60
N ASP A 41 3.12 -3.96 -0.82
CA ASP A 41 4.53 -4.12 -1.15
C ASP A 41 5.37 -4.45 0.09
N PRO A 42 6.58 -5.02 -0.09
CA PRO A 42 7.42 -5.40 1.03
C PRO A 42 7.71 -4.25 2.01
N ARG A 43 7.91 -3.02 1.54
CA ARG A 43 8.18 -1.85 2.41
C ARG A 43 6.96 -1.46 3.21
N GLN A 44 5.79 -1.43 2.57
CA GLN A 44 4.51 -1.22 3.23
C GLN A 44 4.27 -2.26 4.33
N ILE A 45 4.52 -3.55 4.07
CA ILE A 45 4.40 -4.59 5.09
C ILE A 45 5.35 -4.38 6.26
N HIS A 46 6.64 -4.06 6.01
CA HIS A 46 7.57 -3.78 7.09
C HIS A 46 7.09 -2.62 7.97
N HIS A 47 6.57 -1.56 7.35
CA HIS A 47 6.04 -0.42 8.09
C HIS A 47 4.83 -0.80 8.95
N ILE A 48 3.89 -1.60 8.41
CA ILE A 48 2.77 -2.14 9.20
C ILE A 48 3.27 -2.98 10.37
N ILE A 49 4.25 -3.87 10.14
CA ILE A 49 4.83 -4.72 11.19
C ILE A 49 5.46 -3.87 12.30
N ASP A 50 6.15 -2.79 11.94
CA ASP A 50 6.73 -1.85 12.89
C ASP A 50 5.65 -1.17 13.74
N LEU A 51 4.56 -0.70 13.13
CA LEU A 51 3.41 -0.13 13.84
C LEU A 51 2.73 -1.16 14.76
N MET A 52 2.54 -2.38 14.28
CA MET A 52 1.99 -3.48 15.07
C MET A 52 2.90 -3.88 16.23
N SER A 53 4.22 -3.66 16.11
CA SER A 53 5.17 -3.97 17.18
C SER A 53 4.85 -3.21 18.47
N ALA A 54 4.32 -1.99 18.37
CA ALA A 54 3.85 -1.20 19.51
C ALA A 54 2.62 -1.81 20.21
N LEU A 55 1.81 -2.59 19.49
CA LEU A 55 0.64 -3.26 20.03
C LEU A 55 0.96 -4.61 20.71
N ARG A 56 2.22 -5.09 20.63
CA ARG A 56 2.64 -6.36 21.26
C ARG A 56 2.40 -6.36 22.76
N ASP A 57 2.68 -5.25 23.44
CA ASP A 57 2.47 -5.09 24.88
C ASP A 57 0.99 -5.16 25.29
N TYR A 58 0.08 -4.92 24.34
CA TYR A 58 -1.36 -4.90 24.57
C TYR A 58 -2.05 -6.24 24.27
N GLY A 59 -1.33 -7.21 23.69
CA GLY A 59 -1.80 -8.56 23.39
C GLY A 59 -1.94 -8.89 21.90
N LEU A 60 -1.05 -8.35 21.04
CA LEU A 60 -1.00 -8.73 19.62
C LEU A 60 -0.86 -10.24 19.44
N LYS A 61 -1.71 -10.82 18.60
CA LYS A 61 -1.66 -12.23 18.21
C LYS A 61 -0.99 -12.31 16.86
N THR A 62 0.30 -12.62 16.85
CA THR A 62 1.09 -12.77 15.62
C THR A 62 0.61 -13.96 14.77
N ASP A 63 -0.03 -14.95 15.39
CA ASP A 63 -0.62 -16.10 14.69
C ASP A 63 -1.76 -15.74 13.73
N LEU A 64 -2.32 -14.52 13.84
CA LEU A 64 -3.35 -14.03 12.91
C LEU A 64 -2.75 -13.35 11.67
N ILE A 65 -1.46 -12.99 11.69
CA ILE A 65 -0.82 -12.21 10.63
C ILE A 65 -0.55 -13.09 9.42
N ASP A 66 0.19 -14.19 9.58
CA ASP A 66 0.51 -15.09 8.47
C ASP A 66 -0.71 -15.65 7.72
N PRO A 67 -1.81 -16.09 8.37
CA PRO A 67 -2.99 -16.56 7.65
C PRO A 67 -3.81 -15.44 6.99
N ALA A 68 -3.66 -14.18 7.41
CA ALA A 68 -4.37 -13.04 6.84
C ALA A 68 -3.86 -12.65 5.45
N PHE A 69 -2.68 -13.12 5.04
CA PHE A 69 -2.06 -12.72 3.79
C PHE A 69 -1.53 -13.91 2.98
N TYR A 70 -1.76 -13.87 1.68
CA TYR A 70 -1.00 -14.67 0.72
C TYR A 70 0.34 -14.01 0.42
N CYS A 71 1.42 -14.71 0.72
CA CYS A 71 2.77 -14.24 0.47
C CYS A 71 3.23 -14.55 -0.94
N PHE A 72 3.91 -13.59 -1.56
CA PHE A 72 4.40 -13.69 -2.91
C PHE A 72 5.84 -13.18 -3.02
N ARG A 73 6.65 -13.88 -3.81
CA ARG A 73 7.98 -13.41 -4.20
C ARG A 73 8.01 -13.02 -5.67
N ILE A 74 8.95 -12.16 -6.02
CA ILE A 74 9.19 -11.76 -7.41
C ILE A 74 9.74 -12.96 -8.19
N ASP A 75 9.01 -13.39 -9.22
CA ASP A 75 9.45 -14.45 -10.14
C ASP A 75 10.22 -13.83 -11.31
N LYS A 76 9.60 -12.86 -12.00
CA LYS A 76 10.20 -12.16 -13.14
C LYS A 76 9.48 -10.85 -13.44
N ASP A 77 10.22 -9.89 -13.97
CA ASP A 77 9.66 -8.68 -14.57
C ASP A 77 9.17 -8.99 -16.00
N ILE A 78 7.92 -8.62 -16.32
CA ILE A 78 7.30 -8.83 -17.63
C ILE A 78 7.54 -7.61 -18.55
N GLY A 79 8.14 -6.54 -18.02
CA GLY A 79 8.28 -5.26 -18.69
C GLY A 79 6.99 -4.42 -18.65
N LYS A 80 7.10 -3.15 -19.04
CA LYS A 80 5.99 -2.18 -19.02
C LYS A 80 5.40 -1.92 -17.62
N GLY A 81 6.24 -2.02 -16.58
CA GLY A 81 5.82 -1.81 -15.19
C GLY A 81 4.97 -2.95 -14.62
N ARG A 82 5.01 -4.15 -15.22
CA ARG A 82 4.32 -5.34 -14.72
C ARG A 82 5.29 -6.38 -14.21
N ILE A 83 5.01 -6.90 -13.02
CA ILE A 83 5.84 -7.91 -12.36
C ILE A 83 5.02 -9.17 -12.16
N ARG A 84 5.61 -10.32 -12.47
CA ARG A 84 5.05 -11.63 -12.11
C ARG A 84 5.50 -12.01 -10.72
N LEU A 85 4.54 -12.40 -9.92
CA LEU A 85 4.70 -12.87 -8.57
C LEU A 85 4.33 -14.35 -8.47
N ILE A 86 5.06 -15.11 -7.65
CA ILE A 86 4.78 -16.51 -7.37
C ILE A 86 4.54 -16.71 -5.87
N ARG A 87 3.53 -17.50 -5.53
CA ARG A 87 3.16 -17.75 -4.13
C ARG A 87 4.29 -18.48 -3.41
N THR A 88 4.55 -18.07 -2.18
CA THR A 88 5.46 -18.72 -1.23
C THR A 88 4.69 -19.09 0.06
N GLU A 89 5.19 -20.08 0.79
CA GLU A 89 4.68 -20.47 2.13
C GLU A 89 5.56 -19.89 3.26
N GLU A 90 6.46 -18.97 2.91
CA GLU A 90 7.30 -18.23 3.85
C GLU A 90 6.46 -17.28 4.71
N SER A 91 6.81 -17.17 5.99
CA SER A 91 6.13 -16.29 6.95
C SER A 91 6.52 -14.83 6.71
N LEU A 92 5.57 -13.90 6.78
CA LEU A 92 5.84 -12.47 6.63
C LEU A 92 6.70 -11.92 7.77
N LEU A 93 6.63 -12.54 8.95
CA LEU A 93 7.30 -12.05 10.15
C LEU A 93 8.73 -12.57 10.29
N GLU A 94 9.02 -13.76 9.78
CA GLU A 94 10.30 -14.44 9.94
C GLU A 94 11.21 -14.33 8.71
N SER A 95 10.65 -13.98 7.54
CA SER A 95 11.40 -13.95 6.29
C SER A 95 12.20 -12.66 6.13
N GLU A 96 13.48 -12.78 5.79
CA GLU A 96 14.33 -11.65 5.40
C GLU A 96 14.15 -11.28 3.91
N GLU A 97 13.39 -12.07 3.16
CA GLU A 97 13.10 -11.81 1.75
C GLU A 97 12.04 -10.72 1.58
N LYS A 98 12.12 -9.98 0.47
CA LYS A 98 11.14 -8.96 0.11
C LYS A 98 9.88 -9.61 -0.47
N LEU A 99 8.94 -9.93 0.42
CA LEU A 99 7.67 -10.56 0.07
C LEU A 99 6.56 -9.52 -0.12
N PHE A 100 5.79 -9.68 -1.18
CA PHE A 100 4.51 -9.01 -1.36
C PHE A 100 3.43 -9.77 -0.60
N ALA A 101 2.48 -9.04 -0.02
CA ALA A 101 1.40 -9.63 0.75
C ALA A 101 0.05 -9.22 0.14
N LEU A 102 -0.73 -10.23 -0.25
CA LEU A 102 -2.10 -10.03 -0.71
C LEU A 102 -3.05 -10.41 0.43
N PRO A 103 -3.86 -9.49 0.95
CA PRO A 103 -4.87 -9.80 1.95
C PRO A 103 -5.82 -10.90 1.49
N ASP A 104 -6.09 -11.89 2.35
CA ASP A 104 -7.11 -12.89 2.09
C ASP A 104 -8.49 -12.30 2.38
N ILE A 105 -9.17 -11.82 1.35
CA ILE A 105 -10.54 -11.27 1.38
C ILE A 105 -11.54 -12.17 0.66
N LEU A 106 -11.21 -13.44 0.41
CA LEU A 106 -12.06 -14.35 -0.37
C LEU A 106 -13.44 -14.64 0.25
N ASP A 107 -13.56 -14.49 1.57
CA ASP A 107 -14.78 -14.76 2.32
C ASP A 107 -15.17 -13.49 3.09
N ASP A 108 -15.91 -12.58 2.46
CA ASP A 108 -16.28 -11.26 3.01
C ASP A 108 -16.85 -11.31 4.45
N ASP A 109 -17.51 -12.42 4.83
CA ASP A 109 -18.13 -12.56 6.15
C ASP A 109 -17.15 -13.07 7.24
N LYS A 110 -16.10 -13.82 6.87
CA LYS A 110 -15.14 -14.46 7.80
C LYS A 110 -13.77 -14.67 7.19
N SER A 111 -13.22 -13.62 6.59
CA SER A 111 -11.89 -13.71 6.04
C SER A 111 -10.83 -13.67 7.15
N PRO A 112 -9.71 -14.39 7.01
CA PRO A 112 -8.60 -14.28 7.95
C PRO A 112 -8.07 -12.86 8.09
N TYR A 113 -8.16 -12.05 7.03
CA TYR A 113 -7.83 -10.63 7.06
C TYR A 113 -8.80 -9.81 7.93
N SER A 114 -10.11 -10.06 7.82
CA SER A 114 -11.12 -9.40 8.66
C SER A 114 -10.91 -9.71 10.15
N ASP A 115 -10.63 -10.98 10.49
CA ASP A 115 -10.29 -11.37 11.86
C ASP A 115 -9.03 -10.64 12.40
N LEU A 116 -8.03 -10.41 11.54
CA LEU A 116 -6.83 -9.63 11.89
C LEU A 116 -7.19 -8.15 12.10
N LEU A 117 -7.98 -7.56 11.21
CA LEU A 117 -8.37 -6.15 11.27
C LEU A 117 -9.18 -5.86 12.54
N ASP A 118 -10.18 -6.69 12.86
CA ASP A 118 -10.95 -6.62 14.09
C ASP A 118 -10.07 -6.70 15.34
N HIS A 119 -9.07 -7.60 15.31
CA HIS A 119 -8.12 -7.75 16.41
C HIS A 119 -7.23 -6.50 16.56
N LEU A 120 -6.80 -5.89 15.45
CA LEU A 120 -6.04 -4.65 15.44
C LEU A 120 -6.85 -3.48 15.98
N ILE A 121 -8.11 -3.30 15.56
CA ILE A 121 -9.00 -2.24 16.04
C ILE A 121 -9.16 -2.35 17.57
N ARG A 122 -9.45 -3.55 18.08
CA ARG A 122 -9.60 -3.78 19.53
C ARG A 122 -8.33 -3.44 20.32
N LEU A 123 -7.16 -3.78 19.79
CA LEU A 123 -5.88 -3.47 20.42
C LEU A 123 -5.57 -1.98 20.37
N ARG A 124 -5.86 -1.32 19.25
CA ARG A 124 -5.68 0.13 19.09
C ARG A 124 -6.56 0.89 20.07
N VAL A 125 -7.84 0.56 20.17
CA VAL A 125 -8.77 1.15 21.16
C VAL A 125 -8.22 0.99 22.58
N LYS A 126 -7.73 -0.20 22.93
CA LYS A 126 -7.15 -0.47 24.25
C LYS A 126 -5.91 0.38 24.50
N MET A 127 -4.99 0.45 23.53
CA MET A 127 -3.79 1.28 23.61
C MET A 127 -4.13 2.76 23.80
N LEU A 128 -5.03 3.31 22.96
CA LEU A 128 -5.43 4.71 23.01
C LEU A 128 -6.11 5.05 24.34
N ASN A 129 -7.00 4.18 24.83
CA ASN A 129 -7.65 4.36 26.13
C ASN A 129 -6.63 4.38 27.28
N ASP A 130 -5.60 3.56 27.22
CA ASP A 130 -4.55 3.49 28.24
C ASP A 130 -3.58 4.70 28.17
N VAL A 131 -3.29 5.21 26.96
CA VAL A 131 -2.34 6.33 26.75
C VAL A 131 -2.98 7.69 27.01
N ILE A 132 -4.17 7.93 26.46
CA ILE A 132 -4.79 9.26 26.42
C ILE A 132 -5.69 9.53 27.64
N GLY A 133 -6.21 8.47 28.29
CA GLY A 133 -7.00 8.60 29.52
C GLY A 133 -8.28 9.42 29.33
N PHE A 134 -9.07 9.09 28.29
CA PHE A 134 -10.30 9.82 27.93
C PHE A 134 -11.33 9.89 29.07
N GLU A 135 -12.14 10.95 29.08
CA GLU A 135 -13.31 11.06 29.98
C GLU A 135 -14.40 10.03 29.63
N LYS A 136 -14.51 9.66 28.34
CA LYS A 136 -15.32 8.54 27.85
C LYS A 136 -14.40 7.61 27.05
N PRO A 137 -14.39 6.30 27.33
CA PRO A 137 -13.53 5.38 26.61
C PRO A 137 -13.92 5.34 25.14
N LEU A 138 -12.93 5.43 24.26
CA LEU A 138 -13.08 5.18 22.83
C LEU A 138 -13.63 3.76 22.65
N THR A 139 -14.62 3.58 21.78
CA THR A 139 -15.18 2.27 21.47
C THR A 139 -14.67 1.73 20.13
N VAL A 140 -14.84 0.42 19.93
CA VAL A 140 -14.56 -0.22 18.64
C VAL A 140 -15.47 0.36 17.55
N ASP A 141 -16.73 0.63 17.90
CA ASP A 141 -17.73 1.17 16.96
C ASP A 141 -17.31 2.53 16.38
N GLU A 142 -16.62 3.39 17.15
CA GLU A 142 -16.16 4.71 16.69
C GLU A 142 -15.06 4.58 15.62
N ILE A 143 -14.11 3.66 15.78
CA ILE A 143 -13.07 3.42 14.77
C ILE A 143 -13.67 2.74 13.52
N GLU A 144 -14.62 1.82 13.69
CA GLU A 144 -15.32 1.18 12.57
C GLU A 144 -16.16 2.18 11.76
N GLU A 145 -16.83 3.13 12.43
CA GLU A 145 -17.57 4.21 11.76
C GLU A 145 -16.61 5.11 10.97
N PHE A 146 -15.50 5.53 11.56
CA PHE A 146 -14.44 6.28 10.86
C PHE A 146 -13.91 5.55 9.63
N LEU A 147 -13.67 4.24 9.73
CA LEU A 147 -13.18 3.44 8.60
C LEU A 147 -14.21 3.39 7.46
N ARG A 148 -15.49 3.27 7.80
CA ARG A 148 -16.57 3.28 6.82
C ARG A 148 -16.72 4.64 6.14
N GLU A 149 -16.55 5.73 6.88
CA GLU A 149 -16.56 7.08 6.31
C GLU A 149 -15.42 7.24 5.30
N LYS A 150 -14.20 6.83 5.64
CA LYS A 150 -13.06 6.85 4.69
C LYS A 150 -13.29 6.00 3.44
N GLN A 151 -13.80 4.78 3.61
CA GLN A 151 -14.17 3.94 2.47
C GLN A 151 -15.23 4.60 1.58
N GLN A 152 -16.20 5.29 2.19
CA GLN A 152 -17.26 5.99 1.46
C GLN A 152 -16.70 7.22 0.74
N ASP A 153 -15.78 7.96 1.35
CA ASP A 153 -15.16 9.14 0.75
C ASP A 153 -14.33 8.76 -0.47
N ASP A 154 -13.47 7.74 -0.35
CA ASP A 154 -12.68 7.22 -1.48
C ASP A 154 -13.60 6.74 -2.62
N TYR A 155 -14.71 6.08 -2.28
CA TYR A 155 -15.71 5.67 -3.27
C TYR A 155 -16.38 6.87 -3.96
N MET A 156 -16.70 7.93 -3.22
CA MET A 156 -17.32 9.14 -3.77
C MET A 156 -16.35 9.94 -4.66
N GLN A 157 -15.06 9.93 -4.32
CA GLN A 157 -13.98 10.50 -5.13
C GLN A 157 -13.61 9.63 -6.34
N GLY A 158 -14.10 8.39 -6.39
CA GLY A 158 -13.82 7.44 -7.47
C GLY A 158 -12.41 6.84 -7.40
N HIS A 159 -11.77 6.90 -6.23
CA HIS A 159 -10.50 6.26 -5.96
C HIS A 159 -10.71 4.79 -5.55
N ALA A 160 -9.80 3.92 -5.99
CA ALA A 160 -9.81 2.53 -5.58
C ALA A 160 -9.26 2.44 -4.15
N TYR A 161 -10.01 1.82 -3.25
CA TYR A 161 -9.62 1.66 -1.85
C TYR A 161 -8.47 0.66 -1.71
N HIS A 162 -7.34 1.11 -1.17
CA HIS A 162 -6.16 0.27 -1.00
C HIS A 162 -6.09 -0.31 0.42
N LEU A 163 -5.97 -1.64 0.56
CA LEU A 163 -6.02 -2.31 1.86
C LEU A 163 -4.84 -1.94 2.79
N PHE A 164 -3.71 -1.50 2.24
CA PHE A 164 -2.65 -0.86 3.03
C PHE A 164 -3.15 0.37 3.80
N ASN A 165 -3.90 1.27 3.14
CA ASN A 165 -4.41 2.49 3.75
C ASN A 165 -5.44 2.18 4.83
N GLU A 166 -6.20 1.10 4.67
CA GLU A 166 -7.13 0.60 5.69
C GLU A 166 -6.40 0.23 6.99
N MET A 167 -5.36 -0.59 6.88
CA MET A 167 -4.57 -0.98 8.06
C MET A 167 -3.85 0.22 8.67
N LEU A 168 -3.32 1.13 7.86
CA LEU A 168 -2.73 2.37 8.36
C LEU A 168 -3.76 3.23 9.08
N ALA A 169 -4.95 3.42 8.50
CA ALA A 169 -6.01 4.21 9.11
C ALA A 169 -6.38 3.70 10.51
N VAL A 170 -6.34 2.38 10.74
CA VAL A 170 -6.52 1.79 12.07
C VAL A 170 -5.29 1.98 12.95
N LEU A 171 -4.09 1.65 12.46
CA LEU A 171 -2.87 1.65 13.27
C LEU A 171 -2.39 3.06 13.64
N GLU A 172 -2.68 4.05 12.81
CA GLU A 172 -2.33 5.46 12.98
C GLU A 172 -3.55 6.29 13.41
N TYR A 173 -4.68 5.67 13.73
CA TYR A 173 -5.85 6.40 14.21
C TYR A 173 -5.49 7.25 15.44
N VAL A 174 -5.77 8.55 15.34
CA VAL A 174 -5.67 9.52 16.42
C VAL A 174 -7.05 10.18 16.57
N PRO A 175 -7.64 10.15 17.78
CA PRO A 175 -8.91 10.83 18.01
C PRO A 175 -8.77 12.35 17.93
N GLU A 176 -9.84 12.99 17.43
CA GLU A 176 -9.89 14.44 17.23
C GLU A 176 -9.50 15.21 18.50
N GLY A 177 -8.57 16.17 18.35
CA GLY A 177 -8.07 17.00 19.44
C GLY A 177 -6.86 16.44 20.21
N PHE A 178 -6.36 15.26 19.84
CA PHE A 178 -5.09 14.69 20.35
C PHE A 178 -3.99 14.60 19.29
N GLU A 179 -4.20 15.19 18.12
CA GLU A 179 -3.17 15.36 17.09
C GLU A 179 -1.98 16.11 17.70
N SER A 180 -0.80 15.49 17.65
CA SER A 180 0.42 16.17 18.07
C SER A 180 0.75 17.22 17.01
N ALA A 181 1.39 18.32 17.38
CA ALA A 181 1.79 19.38 16.42
C ALA A 181 2.76 18.91 15.29
N GLU A 182 3.19 17.64 15.31
CA GLU A 182 3.91 16.98 14.21
C GLU A 182 2.97 16.31 13.18
N ASP A 183 1.72 16.02 13.53
CA ASP A 183 0.71 15.38 12.66
C ASP A 183 -0.04 16.39 11.76
N GLU A 184 0.04 17.70 12.06
CA GLU A 184 -0.46 18.78 11.18
C GLU A 184 0.25 18.84 9.81
N LYS A 185 1.29 18.02 9.59
CA LYS A 185 1.94 17.87 8.27
C LYS A 185 1.49 16.66 7.46
N GLY A 186 0.62 15.81 8.01
CA GLY A 186 0.13 14.60 7.35
C GLY A 186 -1.36 14.61 7.01
N ALA A 187 -2.17 15.44 7.67
CA ALA A 187 -3.63 15.44 7.54
C ALA A 187 -4.20 16.78 7.03
N GLY A 188 -3.64 17.33 5.95
CA GLY A 188 -4.18 18.54 5.35
C GLY A 188 -3.72 18.75 3.93
N ALA A 189 -4.43 18.18 2.95
CA ALA A 189 -4.33 18.63 1.57
C ALA A 189 -5.54 18.30 0.70
N GLU A 190 -6.79 18.41 1.19
CA GLU A 190 -7.96 18.63 0.32
C GLU A 190 -8.97 19.55 1.01
N GLU A 191 -8.86 20.86 0.77
CA GLU A 191 -9.96 21.74 0.32
C GLU A 191 -9.44 23.19 0.08
N GLU A 192 -9.34 23.51 -1.21
CA GLU A 192 -9.50 24.78 -1.94
C GLU A 192 -9.36 26.18 -1.27
N ASP A 193 -8.50 26.99 -1.91
CA ASP A 193 -8.70 28.39 -2.37
C ASP A 193 -8.73 29.56 -1.35
N ASP A 194 -7.56 30.21 -1.17
CA ASP A 194 -7.38 31.68 -1.20
C ASP A 194 -5.95 32.06 -0.74
N LEU A 195 -4.94 31.74 -1.56
CA LEU A 195 -3.66 32.44 -1.46
C LEU A 195 -3.67 33.56 -2.51
N GLU A 196 -4.07 34.75 -2.05
CA GLU A 196 -3.82 36.02 -2.73
C GLU A 196 -2.40 36.01 -3.30
N ILE A 197 -2.30 36.03 -4.64
CA ILE A 197 -1.06 36.29 -5.35
C ILE A 197 -0.70 37.74 -5.05
N GLU A 198 0.04 37.96 -3.97
CA GLU A 198 0.74 39.22 -3.73
C GLU A 198 1.81 39.37 -4.83
N ASP A 199 1.47 40.25 -5.76
CA ASP A 199 2.27 40.91 -6.80
C ASP A 199 3.77 40.98 -6.45
N LEU A 200 4.52 39.94 -6.84
CA LEU A 200 5.98 39.95 -6.86
C LEU A 200 6.42 40.59 -8.20
N PRO A 201 7.29 41.62 -8.16
CA PRO A 201 7.64 42.38 -9.36
C PRO A 201 8.35 41.50 -10.40
N GLU A 202 7.94 41.60 -11.66
CA GLU A 202 8.64 41.04 -12.81
C GLU A 202 10.06 41.63 -12.89
N GLU A 203 11.05 40.87 -12.41
CA GLU A 203 12.46 41.08 -12.74
C GLU A 203 12.77 40.22 -13.97
N ASP A 204 12.97 40.88 -15.10
CA ASP A 204 13.52 40.30 -16.34
C ASP A 204 14.86 39.63 -16.02
N VAL A 205 14.92 38.29 -16.07
CA VAL A 205 16.17 37.52 -15.97
C VAL A 205 16.45 36.86 -17.32
N ASP A 206 17.47 37.37 -18.00
CA ASP A 206 17.98 36.95 -19.31
C ASP A 206 18.32 35.44 -19.38
N GLU A 207 18.00 34.81 -20.51
CA GLU A 207 18.09 33.37 -20.83
C GLU A 207 19.51 32.77 -21.00
N ASP A 208 20.58 33.46 -20.58
CA ASP A 208 21.97 33.11 -20.96
C ASP A 208 22.88 32.56 -19.84
N GLU A 209 22.35 32.09 -18.70
CA GLU A 209 23.18 31.57 -17.60
C GLU A 209 22.72 30.18 -17.08
N LEU A 210 22.58 29.21 -17.99
CA LEU A 210 22.64 27.78 -17.66
C LEU A 210 24.10 27.39 -17.33
N GLY A 211 24.51 27.64 -16.09
CA GLY A 211 25.79 27.22 -15.52
C GLY A 211 25.72 25.85 -14.86
N GLU A 212 26.38 24.88 -15.48
CA GLU A 212 27.03 23.67 -14.96
C GLU A 212 26.50 23.03 -13.66
N ILE A 213 25.83 21.88 -13.81
CA ILE A 213 25.70 20.86 -12.77
C ILE A 213 26.45 19.61 -13.26
N ASP A 214 27.40 19.17 -12.42
CA ASP A 214 28.52 18.26 -12.66
C ASP A 214 28.24 16.97 -13.48
N GLU A 215 29.21 16.64 -14.34
CA GLU A 215 29.29 15.55 -15.30
C GLU A 215 29.57 14.14 -14.72
N ASP A 216 29.20 13.83 -13.47
CA ASP A 216 29.61 12.57 -12.81
C ASP A 216 28.49 11.50 -12.69
N MET A 217 27.35 11.66 -13.37
CA MET A 217 26.24 10.68 -13.32
C MET A 217 25.88 10.03 -14.68
N ARG A 218 26.82 9.95 -15.61
CA ARG A 218 26.64 9.24 -16.90
C ARG A 218 27.81 8.34 -17.26
N LEU A 219 27.93 7.15 -16.66
CA LEU A 219 28.57 6.00 -17.33
C LEU A 219 28.30 4.65 -16.63
N TYR A 220 27.27 3.94 -17.09
CA TYR A 220 27.19 2.48 -17.34
C TYR A 220 25.80 2.28 -17.99
N GLY A 221 25.55 2.78 -19.21
CA GLY A 221 26.13 2.22 -20.42
C GLY A 221 25.09 1.28 -21.06
N GLU A 222 24.03 1.87 -21.62
CA GLU A 222 23.28 1.26 -22.71
C GLU A 222 24.24 1.01 -23.87
N ASP A 223 24.28 -0.22 -24.37
CA ASP A 223 24.77 -0.45 -25.71
C ASP A 223 24.01 -1.59 -26.37
N SER A 224 23.60 -1.31 -27.61
CA SER A 224 23.25 -2.26 -28.67
C SER A 224 21.82 -2.77 -28.74
N ASN A 225 20.93 -1.86 -29.13
CA ASN A 225 19.78 -2.16 -29.98
C ASN A 225 20.23 -2.07 -31.46
N ASN A 226 20.19 -3.17 -32.21
CA ASN A 226 19.99 -3.23 -33.68
C ASN A 226 20.24 -4.66 -34.20
N LEU A 227 19.17 -5.43 -34.42
CA LEU A 227 19.25 -6.64 -35.24
C LEU A 227 17.94 -6.89 -36.01
N ILE A 228 17.54 -5.94 -36.86
CA ILE A 228 16.64 -6.19 -37.98
C ILE A 228 17.13 -5.33 -39.15
N ASP A 229 17.71 -5.99 -40.15
CA ASP A 229 17.60 -5.71 -41.60
C ASP A 229 18.80 -6.31 -42.34
N GLU A 230 18.64 -7.54 -42.86
CA GLU A 230 19.36 -8.04 -44.05
C GLU A 230 18.80 -9.43 -44.45
N ILE A 231 17.60 -9.43 -45.04
CA ILE A 231 17.19 -10.50 -45.98
C ILE A 231 16.72 -9.79 -47.24
N GLU A 232 17.64 -9.55 -48.16
CA GLU A 232 17.45 -9.49 -49.62
C GLU A 232 18.71 -8.91 -50.28
N ALA A 233 19.59 -9.77 -50.80
CA ALA A 233 20.20 -9.65 -52.13
C ALA A 233 21.39 -10.61 -52.31
N ASN A 234 21.46 -11.15 -53.54
CA ASN A 234 22.55 -11.92 -54.18
C ASN A 234 22.46 -13.44 -53.96
N GLU A 235 22.00 -14.23 -54.95
CA GLU A 235 22.62 -14.48 -56.27
C GLU A 235 24.14 -14.74 -56.21
#